data_AF-A0A9X2EF92-F1
#
_entry.id   AF-A0A9X2EF92-F1
#
_cell.length_a   1.000
_cell.length_b   1.000
_cell.length_c   1.000
_cell.angle_alpha   90.00
_cell.angle_beta   90.00
_cell.angle_gamma   90.00
#
_symmetry.space_group_name_H-M   'P 1'
#
loop_
_entity.id
_entity.type
_entity.pdbx_description
1 polymer ?
#
loop_
_entity_poly.entity_id
_entity_poly.type
_entity_poly.pdbx_seq_one_letter_code
_entity_poly.pdbx_strand_id
1 'polypeptide(L)'
;MSIKDKAAEAGDKAKATAEKAKQSAERAYEGARTRAIKAYDGARDGAATARRKTGEGLESNPLVALGAGLGLGLIIGALIPRSQREKEALRSVGRDINNRAHGAFDAAKSAGEAQLKERGITPEAAENVARDVARGIGEAAKSSAGAATEAAKRKS
;
A
#
# COMPACT_ATOMS: atom_id res chain seq x y z
N MET A 1 -11.87 -51.14 2.43
CA MET A 1 -11.38 -49.87 1.83
C MET A 1 -9.91 -49.73 2.20
N SER A 2 -9.02 -49.86 1.22
CA SER A 2 -7.58 -50.00 1.46
C SER A 2 -6.93 -48.63 1.68
N ILE A 3 -5.79 -48.59 2.38
CA ILE A 3 -5.02 -47.36 2.66
C ILE A 3 -4.62 -46.66 1.35
N LYS A 4 -4.44 -47.43 0.27
CA LYS A 4 -4.19 -46.92 -1.10
C LYS A 4 -5.36 -46.11 -1.68
N ASP A 5 -6.60 -46.49 -1.40
CA ASP A 5 -7.79 -45.80 -1.91
C ASP A 5 -7.94 -44.43 -1.25
N LYS A 6 -7.67 -44.35 0.06
CA LYS A 6 -7.66 -43.07 0.81
C LYS A 6 -6.54 -42.14 0.37
N ALA A 7 -5.37 -42.68 0.02
CA ALA A 7 -4.25 -41.90 -0.49
C ALA A 7 -4.53 -41.31 -1.88
N ALA A 8 -5.18 -42.08 -2.75
CA ALA A 8 -5.61 -41.61 -4.07
C ALA A 8 -6.67 -40.50 -3.95
N GLU A 9 -7.68 -40.71 -3.10
CA GLU A 9 -8.73 -39.72 -2.85
C GLU A 9 -8.20 -38.42 -2.23
N ALA A 10 -7.20 -38.51 -1.35
CA ALA A 10 -6.50 -37.35 -0.80
C ALA A 10 -5.70 -36.58 -1.87
N GLY A 11 -5.04 -37.30 -2.78
CA GLY A 11 -4.31 -36.71 -3.91
C GLY A 11 -5.24 -35.95 -4.87
N ASP A 12 -6.41 -36.49 -5.17
CA ASP A 12 -7.37 -35.86 -6.08
C ASP A 12 -8.01 -34.61 -5.47
N LYS A 13 -8.32 -34.64 -4.16
CA LYS A 13 -8.78 -33.45 -3.42
C LYS A 13 -7.71 -32.36 -3.35
N ALA A 14 -6.44 -32.75 -3.19
CA ALA A 14 -5.32 -31.81 -3.20
C ALA A 14 -5.16 -31.14 -4.57
N LYS A 15 -5.22 -31.90 -5.67
CA LYS A 15 -5.17 -31.37 -7.04
C LYS A 15 -6.34 -30.43 -7.33
N ALA A 16 -7.56 -30.80 -6.96
CA ALA A 16 -8.74 -29.96 -7.15
C ALA A 16 -8.64 -28.63 -6.37
N THR A 17 -8.00 -28.66 -5.19
CA THR A 17 -7.77 -27.45 -4.38
C THR A 17 -6.69 -26.56 -4.99
N ALA A 18 -5.61 -27.16 -5.52
CA ALA A 18 -4.55 -26.46 -6.22
C ALA A 18 -5.05 -25.76 -7.50
N GLU A 19 -5.87 -26.44 -8.31
CA GLU A 19 -6.48 -25.86 -9.51
C GLU A 19 -7.40 -24.68 -9.19
N LYS A 20 -8.23 -24.80 -8.14
CA LYS A 20 -9.08 -23.68 -7.67
C LYS A 20 -8.27 -22.50 -7.17
N ALA A 21 -7.15 -22.76 -6.48
CA ALA A 21 -6.24 -21.72 -6.01
C ALA A 21 -5.57 -21.00 -7.21
N LYS A 22 -5.09 -21.75 -8.20
CA LYS A 22 -4.47 -21.23 -9.42
C LYS A 22 -5.46 -20.36 -10.20
N GLN A 23 -6.68 -20.85 -10.42
CA GLN A 23 -7.72 -20.13 -11.15
C GLN A 23 -8.16 -18.85 -10.41
N SER A 24 -8.15 -18.85 -9.08
CA SER A 24 -8.44 -17.66 -8.28
C SER A 24 -7.30 -16.64 -8.33
N ALA A 25 -6.05 -17.12 -8.33
CA ALA A 25 -4.86 -16.28 -8.46
C ALA A 25 -4.79 -15.62 -9.85
N GLU A 26 -5.09 -16.36 -10.92
CA GLU A 26 -5.14 -15.83 -12.28
C GLU A 26 -6.20 -14.74 -12.42
N ARG A 27 -7.42 -14.94 -11.88
CA ARG A 27 -8.48 -13.91 -11.88
C ARG A 27 -8.10 -12.67 -11.08
N ALA A 28 -7.45 -12.85 -9.93
CA ALA A 28 -6.96 -11.73 -9.12
C ALA A 28 -5.84 -10.96 -9.85
N TYR A 29 -4.94 -11.69 -10.52
CA TYR A 29 -3.84 -11.13 -11.31
C TYR A 29 -4.35 -10.37 -12.54
N GLU A 30 -5.30 -10.92 -13.30
CA GLU A 30 -5.93 -10.24 -14.44
C GLU A 30 -6.67 -8.97 -14.01
N GLY A 31 -7.40 -9.04 -12.88
CA GLY A 31 -8.07 -7.88 -12.29
C GLY A 31 -7.07 -6.81 -11.85
N ALA A 32 -5.98 -7.20 -11.19
CA ALA A 32 -4.91 -6.29 -10.79
C ALA A 32 -4.19 -5.68 -12.00
N ARG A 33 -3.85 -6.48 -13.01
CA ARG A 33 -3.20 -6.03 -14.26
C ARG A 33 -4.09 -5.05 -15.02
N THR A 34 -5.38 -5.34 -15.14
CA THR A 34 -6.35 -4.44 -15.81
C THR A 34 -6.47 -3.10 -15.07
N ARG A 35 -6.54 -3.14 -13.73
CA ARG A 35 -6.57 -1.92 -12.90
C ARG A 35 -5.26 -1.14 -12.99
N ALA A 36 -4.12 -1.84 -13.01
CA ALA A 36 -2.81 -1.23 -13.17
C ALA A 36 -2.65 -0.54 -14.53
N ILE A 37 -3.08 -1.18 -15.62
CA ILE A 37 -3.06 -0.58 -16.96
C ILE A 37 -3.96 0.67 -17.01
N LYS A 38 -5.20 0.58 -16.51
CA LYS A 38 -6.11 1.74 -16.46
C LYS A 38 -5.58 2.87 -15.58
N ALA A 39 -4.98 2.54 -14.44
CA ALA A 39 -4.35 3.52 -13.56
C ALA A 39 -3.12 4.14 -14.23
N TYR A 40 -2.33 3.36 -14.98
CA TYR A 40 -1.18 3.84 -15.73
C TYR A 40 -1.58 4.76 -16.88
N ASP A 41 -2.61 4.41 -17.65
CA ASP A 41 -3.13 5.25 -18.74
C ASP A 41 -3.69 6.57 -18.17
N GLY A 42 -4.51 6.50 -17.12
CA GLY A 42 -5.01 7.70 -16.44
C GLY A 42 -3.91 8.55 -15.79
N ALA A 43 -2.88 7.92 -15.23
CA ALA A 43 -1.71 8.62 -14.71
C ALA A 43 -0.85 9.22 -15.81
N ARG A 44 -0.74 8.60 -16.98
CA ARG A 44 0.00 9.12 -18.15
C ARG A 44 -0.70 10.35 -18.72
N ASP A 45 -2.03 10.31 -18.84
CA ASP A 45 -2.83 11.45 -19.29
C ASP A 45 -2.82 12.60 -18.26
N GLY A 46 -2.95 12.25 -16.99
CA GLY A 46 -2.78 13.17 -15.86
C GLY A 46 -1.39 13.77 -15.81
N ALA A 47 -0.34 12.99 -16.04
CA ALA A 47 1.05 13.42 -16.05
C ALA A 47 1.39 14.25 -17.30
N ALA A 48 0.81 13.97 -18.47
CA ALA A 48 0.97 14.78 -19.67
C ALA A 48 0.27 16.15 -19.52
N THR A 49 -0.83 16.19 -18.77
CA THR A 49 -1.55 17.42 -18.43
C THR A 49 -0.82 18.20 -17.34
N ALA A 50 -0.34 17.50 -16.30
CA ALA A 50 0.47 18.06 -15.24
C ALA A 50 1.80 18.59 -15.80
N ARG A 51 2.59 17.82 -16.55
CA ARG A 51 3.86 18.29 -17.16
C ARG A 51 3.68 19.57 -17.99
N ARG A 52 2.57 19.72 -18.72
CA ARG A 52 2.23 20.95 -19.44
C ARG A 52 1.94 22.14 -18.52
N LYS A 53 1.42 21.88 -17.31
CA LYS A 53 1.10 22.86 -16.26
C LYS A 53 2.21 23.05 -15.21
N THR A 54 3.16 22.12 -15.12
CA THR A 54 4.18 22.01 -14.06
C THR A 54 5.51 22.66 -14.48
N GLY A 55 5.68 23.05 -15.75
CA GLY A 55 6.75 23.97 -16.15
C GLY A 55 6.76 25.28 -15.34
N GLU A 56 5.63 25.63 -14.70
CA GLU A 56 5.46 26.81 -13.84
C GLU A 56 5.21 26.45 -12.36
N GLY A 57 5.07 25.16 -12.00
CA GLY A 57 4.45 24.75 -10.72
C GLY A 57 5.29 23.91 -9.77
N LEU A 58 6.41 23.31 -10.19
CA LEU A 58 7.18 22.40 -9.32
C LEU A 58 7.89 23.15 -8.17
N GLU A 59 8.15 24.44 -8.31
CA GLU A 59 8.67 25.30 -7.23
C GLU A 59 7.61 25.71 -6.19
N SER A 60 6.31 25.58 -6.52
CA SER A 60 5.27 26.33 -5.80
C SER A 60 4.68 25.65 -4.57
N ASN A 61 4.89 24.34 -4.33
CA ASN A 61 4.33 23.69 -3.14
C ASN A 61 5.04 22.38 -2.68
N PRO A 62 5.87 22.40 -1.63
CA PRO A 62 6.50 21.20 -1.08
C PRO A 62 5.50 20.15 -0.55
N LEU A 63 4.27 20.54 -0.19
CA LEU A 63 3.23 19.60 0.23
C LEU A 63 2.74 18.71 -0.92
N VAL A 64 2.87 19.16 -2.18
CA VAL A 64 2.48 18.36 -3.35
C VAL A 64 3.42 17.18 -3.54
N ALA A 65 4.73 17.37 -3.35
CA ALA A 65 5.70 16.28 -3.40
C ALA A 65 5.47 15.26 -2.27
N LEU A 66 5.17 15.74 -1.06
CA LEU A 66 4.82 14.88 0.07
C LEU A 66 3.52 14.09 -0.17
N GLY A 67 2.47 14.75 -0.67
CA GLY A 67 1.20 14.12 -1.02
C GLY A 67 1.35 13.10 -2.14
N ALA A 68 2.17 13.37 -3.15
CA ALA A 68 2.48 12.45 -4.23
C ALA A 68 3.21 11.19 -3.72
N GLY A 69 4.20 11.35 -2.83
CA GLY A 69 4.93 10.25 -2.21
C GLY A 69 4.03 9.37 -1.35
N LEU A 70 3.19 9.97 -0.52
CA LEU A 70 2.22 9.24 0.32
C LEU A 70 1.18 8.50 -0.52
N GLY A 71 0.59 9.15 -1.53
CA GLY A 71 -0.39 8.52 -2.41
C GLY A 71 0.19 7.30 -3.13
N LEU A 72 1.40 7.43 -3.68
CA LEU A 72 2.08 6.32 -4.34
C LEU A 72 2.44 5.19 -3.37
N GLY A 73 2.94 5.53 -2.18
CA GLY A 73 3.27 4.57 -1.13
C GLY A 73 2.06 3.75 -0.67
N LEU A 74 0.90 4.39 -0.50
CA LEU A 74 -0.35 3.71 -0.14
C LEU A 74 -0.85 2.80 -1.26
N ILE A 75 -0.75 3.21 -2.52
CA ILE A 75 -1.14 2.36 -3.66
C ILE A 75 -0.27 1.10 -3.70
N ILE A 76 1.05 1.26 -3.64
CA ILE A 76 1.99 0.13 -3.65
C ILE A 76 1.76 -0.77 -2.43
N GLY A 77 1.62 -0.17 -1.24
CA GLY A 77 1.37 -0.90 0.01
C GLY A 77 0.03 -1.66 0.01
N ALA A 78 -1.01 -1.09 -0.60
CA ALA A 78 -2.33 -1.73 -0.73
C ALA A 78 -2.35 -2.83 -1.81
N LEU A 79 -1.48 -2.74 -2.83
CA LEU A 79 -1.36 -3.74 -3.89
C LEU A 79 -0.63 -5.01 -3.44
N ILE A 80 0.05 -4.98 -2.30
CA ILE A 80 0.69 -6.15 -1.68
C ILE A 80 -0.27 -6.69 -0.60
N PRO A 81 -1.19 -7.62 -0.93
CA PRO A 81 -2.09 -8.19 0.05
C PRO A 81 -1.26 -8.98 1.07
N ARG A 82 -1.23 -8.55 2.32
CA ARG A 82 -0.62 -9.34 3.41
C ARG A 82 -1.47 -10.58 3.66
N SER A 83 -1.17 -11.66 2.95
CA SER A 83 -1.74 -12.97 3.22
C SER A 83 -1.06 -13.58 4.45
N GLN A 84 -1.83 -13.90 5.48
CA GLN A 84 -1.34 -14.59 6.68
C GLN A 84 -0.72 -15.97 6.35
N ARG A 85 -1.11 -16.57 5.21
CA ARG A 85 -0.56 -17.85 4.72
C ARG A 85 0.82 -17.69 4.06
N GLU A 86 1.15 -16.52 3.52
CA GLU A 86 2.49 -16.21 3.00
C GLU A 86 3.52 -16.02 4.11
N LYS A 87 3.14 -15.46 5.27
CA LYS A 87 4.04 -15.31 6.42
C LYS A 87 4.56 -16.64 6.98
N GLU A 88 3.74 -17.70 6.91
CA GLU A 88 4.10 -19.03 7.38
C GLU A 88 5.02 -19.75 6.36
N ALA A 89 4.71 -19.64 5.06
CA ALA A 89 5.45 -20.28 3.97
C ALA A 89 6.75 -19.56 3.57
N LEU A 90 6.81 -18.23 3.75
CA LEU A 90 7.97 -17.38 3.42
C LEU A 90 8.75 -16.98 4.68
N ARG A 91 8.73 -17.75 5.76
CA ARG A 91 9.34 -17.31 7.04
C ARG A 91 10.82 -16.92 6.95
N SER A 92 11.58 -17.52 6.03
CA SER A 92 12.96 -17.13 5.69
C SER A 92 13.02 -16.02 4.61
N VAL A 93 12.33 -16.19 3.49
CA VAL A 93 12.34 -15.22 2.35
C VAL A 93 11.71 -13.88 2.72
N GLY A 94 10.62 -13.90 3.48
CA GLY A 94 9.93 -12.74 4.03
C GLY A 94 10.78 -11.97 5.04
N ARG A 95 11.72 -12.63 5.72
CA ARG A 95 12.69 -11.95 6.59
C ARG A 95 13.66 -11.12 5.76
N ASP A 96 14.17 -11.65 4.66
CA ASP A 96 15.08 -10.91 3.77
C ASP A 96 14.37 -9.74 3.07
N ILE A 97 13.13 -9.93 2.64
CA ILE A 97 12.31 -8.84 2.07
C ILE A 97 12.04 -7.77 3.13
N ASN A 98 11.68 -8.16 4.35
CA ASN A 98 11.44 -7.23 5.45
C ASN A 98 12.73 -6.47 5.83
N ASN A 99 13.87 -7.16 5.87
CA ASN A 99 15.18 -6.55 6.13
C ASN A 99 15.58 -5.56 5.03
N ARG A 100 15.33 -5.90 3.75
CA ARG A 100 15.55 -4.98 2.63
C ARG A 100 14.62 -3.77 2.69
N ALA A 101 13.36 -3.98 3.05
CA ALA A 101 12.39 -2.89 3.23
C ALA A 101 12.79 -1.95 4.38
N HIS A 102 13.22 -2.50 5.52
CA HIS A 102 13.76 -1.72 6.63
C HIS A 102 15.03 -0.99 6.23
N GLY A 103 15.98 -1.65 5.57
CA GLY A 103 17.20 -1.00 5.11
C GLY A 103 16.94 0.15 4.13
N ALA A 104 15.99 -0.02 3.20
CA ALA A 104 15.56 1.06 2.31
C ALA A 104 14.88 2.21 3.06
N PHE A 105 14.04 1.89 4.05
CA PHE A 105 13.40 2.88 4.91
C PHE A 105 14.42 3.66 5.74
N ASP A 106 15.38 2.98 6.37
CA ASP A 106 16.42 3.59 7.18
C ASP A 106 17.34 4.47 6.34
N ALA A 107 17.69 4.03 5.13
CA ALA A 107 18.46 4.83 4.18
C ALA A 107 17.69 6.10 3.76
N ALA A 108 16.39 5.97 3.43
CA ALA A 108 15.55 7.12 3.09
C ALA A 108 15.39 8.09 4.28
N LYS A 109 15.17 7.56 5.48
CA LYS A 109 15.10 8.34 6.73
C LYS A 109 16.40 9.09 6.97
N SER A 110 17.55 8.42 6.89
CA SER A 110 18.86 9.04 7.10
C SER A 110 19.16 10.15 6.07
N ALA A 111 18.87 9.91 4.79
CA ALA A 111 18.99 10.93 3.75
C ALA A 111 18.05 12.13 3.98
N GLY A 112 16.83 11.87 4.45
CA GLY A 112 15.87 12.91 4.83
C GLY A 112 16.35 13.74 6.02
N GLU A 113 16.83 13.09 7.09
CA GLU A 113 17.40 13.75 8.27
C GLU A 113 18.62 14.60 7.92
N ALA A 114 19.48 14.13 7.01
CA ALA A 114 20.62 14.90 6.52
C ALA A 114 20.18 16.20 5.81
N GLN A 115 19.19 16.11 4.91
CA GLN A 115 18.65 17.30 4.24
C GLN A 115 17.89 18.24 5.18
N LEU A 116 17.19 17.70 6.17
CA LEU A 116 16.51 18.50 7.19
C LEU A 116 17.52 19.30 8.02
N LYS A 117 18.63 18.66 8.45
CA LYS A 117 19.73 19.32 9.16
C LYS A 117 20.41 20.39 8.31
N GLU A 118 20.66 20.10 7.02
CA GLU A 118 21.24 21.05 6.07
C GLU A 118 20.36 22.30 5.90
N ARG A 119 19.03 22.13 5.95
CA ARG A 119 18.05 23.23 5.87
C ARG A 119 17.71 23.86 7.23
N GLY A 120 18.38 23.49 8.30
CA GLY A 120 18.14 24.00 9.65
C GLY A 120 16.78 23.62 10.25
N ILE A 121 16.09 22.62 9.67
CA ILE A 121 14.83 22.10 10.20
C ILE A 121 15.16 21.18 11.37
N THR A 122 14.69 21.54 12.56
CA THR A 122 14.96 20.78 13.76
C THR A 122 14.06 19.54 13.86
N PRO A 123 14.51 18.46 14.54
CA PRO A 123 13.70 17.26 14.76
C PRO A 123 12.33 17.56 15.39
N GLU A 124 12.27 18.56 16.27
CA GLU A 124 11.06 18.97 16.99
C GLU A 124 10.03 19.59 16.04
N ALA A 125 10.49 20.40 15.08
CA ALA A 125 9.61 20.98 14.05
C ALA A 125 9.02 19.90 13.15
N ALA A 126 9.84 18.91 12.76
CA ALA A 126 9.37 17.75 12.00
C ALA A 126 8.36 16.90 12.81
N GLU A 127 8.62 16.69 14.09
CA GLU A 127 7.73 15.94 14.99
C GLU A 127 6.38 16.65 15.19
N ASN A 128 6.37 17.98 15.28
CA ASN A 128 5.15 18.78 15.38
C ASN A 128 4.29 18.66 14.11
N VAL A 129 4.90 18.81 12.93
CA VAL A 129 4.19 18.60 11.65
C VAL A 129 3.63 17.19 11.57
N ALA A 130 4.39 16.17 11.98
CA ALA A 130 3.91 14.79 12.00
C ALA A 130 2.72 14.60 12.97
N ARG A 131 2.78 15.21 14.17
CA ARG A 131 1.67 15.19 15.14
C ARG A 131 0.43 15.88 14.62
N ASP A 132 0.57 17.03 13.97
CA ASP A 132 -0.57 17.79 13.44
C ASP A 132 -1.27 17.04 12.31
N VAL A 133 -0.49 16.40 11.42
CA VAL A 133 -1.03 15.50 10.40
C VAL A 133 -1.77 14.32 11.05
N ALA A 134 -1.17 13.67 12.06
CA ALA A 134 -1.80 12.55 12.75
C ALA A 134 -3.10 12.95 13.46
N ARG A 135 -3.13 14.12 14.11
CA ARG A 135 -4.34 14.69 14.71
C ARG A 135 -5.41 14.99 13.67
N GLY A 136 -5.05 15.66 12.58
CA GLY A 136 -6.00 15.97 11.50
C GLY A 136 -6.62 14.72 10.88
N ILE A 137 -5.83 13.65 10.69
CA ILE A 137 -6.34 12.34 10.27
C ILE A 137 -7.28 11.75 11.32
N GLY A 138 -6.90 11.78 12.61
CA GLY A 138 -7.72 11.25 13.70
C GLY A 138 -9.05 11.99 13.86
N GLU A 139 -9.06 13.32 13.75
CA GLU A 139 -10.25 14.17 13.80
C GLU A 139 -11.13 13.96 12.57
N ALA A 140 -10.55 13.89 11.37
CA ALA A 140 -11.29 13.58 10.14
C ALA A 140 -11.92 12.17 10.21
N ALA A 141 -11.19 11.18 10.71
CA ALA A 141 -11.68 9.82 10.92
C ALA A 141 -12.80 9.77 11.96
N LYS A 142 -12.68 10.52 13.06
CA LYS A 142 -13.71 10.62 14.10
C LYS A 142 -14.97 11.34 13.61
N SER A 143 -14.81 12.39 12.80
CA SER A 143 -15.90 13.12 12.16
C SER A 143 -16.65 12.26 11.13
N SER A 144 -15.92 11.53 10.30
CA SER A 144 -16.51 10.60 9.32
C SER A 144 -17.14 9.35 9.97
N ALA A 145 -16.58 8.84 11.06
CA ALA A 145 -17.21 7.81 11.88
C ALA A 145 -18.49 8.31 12.57
N GLY A 146 -18.48 9.55 13.08
CA GLY A 146 -19.67 10.21 13.64
C GLY A 146 -20.80 10.39 12.61
N ALA A 147 -20.46 10.84 11.39
CA ALA A 147 -21.42 10.97 10.30
C ALA A 147 -21.97 9.61 9.82
N ALA A 148 -21.13 8.57 9.75
CA ALA A 148 -21.55 7.22 9.39
C ALA A 148 -22.43 6.56 10.46
N THR A 149 -22.14 6.80 11.75
CA THR A 149 -22.93 6.27 12.87
C THR A 149 -24.25 7.01 13.06
N GLU A 150 -24.32 8.33 12.82
CA GLU A 150 -25.57 9.09 12.78
C GLU A 150 -26.44 8.72 11.57
N ALA A 151 -25.84 8.53 10.39
CA ALA A 151 -26.56 8.03 9.22
C ALA A 151 -27.08 6.60 9.41
N ALA A 152 -26.35 5.75 10.15
CA ALA A 152 -26.80 4.42 10.52
C ALA A 152 -27.93 4.43 11.57
N LYS A 153 -27.85 5.31 12.58
CA LYS A 153 -28.91 5.49 13.60
C LYS A 153 -30.19 6.12 13.05
N ARG A 154 -30.12 6.95 12.02
CA ARG A 154 -31.31 7.48 11.33
C ARG A 154 -31.99 6.47 10.41
N LYS A 155 -31.40 5.28 10.20
CA LYS A 155 -31.93 4.23 9.32
C LYS A 155 -32.40 2.97 10.06
N SER A 156 -32.45 3.01 11.40
CA SER A 156 -33.02 1.98 12.29
C SER A 156 -34.21 2.56 13.05
#